data_AF-A0A9P9GYW7-F1
#
_entry.id   AF-A0A9P9GYW7-F1
#
_cell.length_a   1.000
_cell.length_b   1.000
_cell.length_c   1.000
_cell.angle_alpha   90.00
_cell.angle_beta   90.00
_cell.angle_gamma   90.00
#
_symmetry.space_group_name_H-M   'P 1'
#
loop_
_entity.id
_entity.type
_entity.pdbx_description
1 polymer ?
#
loop_
_entity_poly.entity_id
_entity_poly.type
_entity_poly.pdbx_seq_one_letter_code
_entity_poly.pdbx_strand_id
1 'polypeptide(L)'
;MFPRPALYVALGLLMVVSIIELSFISAMVGWLHGTASGTFTFRYNGADHELKGEPKNLIVDQGHTSNGAAGTAFILIGCGGFLILWLRSRPNPNKFSIALYYGWLVTNVLSLLLVLSALIYVFVVTNDHNGQRIDPRVAAGLDAREKYPLQSWTPQNWYSAMLKLDLPDSSQRDDIESHLRIMRGWQYNLIPFFIVHLIETCLALWDGAQRRKEHAYSPPTHKSSV
;
A
#
# COMPACT_ATOMS: atom_id res chain seq x y z
N MET A 1 -20.81 24.89 1.07
CA MET A 1 -20.96 23.43 0.88
C MET A 1 -20.58 22.75 2.18
N PHE A 2 -21.43 21.89 2.75
CA PHE A 2 -21.16 21.27 4.05
C PHE A 2 -19.95 20.32 3.93
N PRO A 3 -18.81 20.57 4.61
CA PRO A 3 -17.63 19.71 4.46
C PRO A 3 -17.83 18.31 5.05
N ARG A 4 -18.82 18.14 5.94
CA ARG A 4 -19.02 16.88 6.68
C ARG A 4 -19.46 15.71 5.81
N PRO A 5 -20.52 15.79 4.97
CA PRO A 5 -20.85 14.70 4.06
C PRO A 5 -19.70 14.35 3.11
N ALA A 6 -19.02 15.36 2.56
CA ALA A 6 -17.87 15.15 1.68
C ALA A 6 -16.72 14.44 2.40
N LEU A 7 -16.43 14.80 3.65
CA LEU A 7 -15.40 14.14 4.47
C LEU A 7 -15.74 12.67 4.74
N TYR A 8 -17.00 12.34 5.08
CA TYR A 8 -17.39 10.95 5.28
C TYR A 8 -17.30 10.12 3.99
N VAL A 9 -17.67 10.70 2.86
CA VAL A 9 -17.51 10.05 1.54
C VAL A 9 -16.03 9.83 1.24
N ALA A 10 -15.19 10.85 1.44
CA ALA A 10 -13.74 10.74 1.22
C ALA A 10 -13.09 9.69 2.15
N LEU A 11 -13.52 9.61 3.41
CA LEU A 11 -13.08 8.56 4.34
C LEU A 11 -13.50 7.17 3.88
N GLY A 12 -14.74 7.01 3.43
CA GLY A 12 -15.22 5.73 2.89
C GLY A 12 -14.41 5.31 1.66
N LEU A 13 -14.14 6.24 0.74
CA LEU A 13 -13.29 5.99 -0.43
C LEU A 13 -11.85 5.65 -0.02
N LEU A 14 -11.28 6.37 0.95
CA LEU A 14 -9.93 6.10 1.49
C LEU A 14 -9.84 4.68 2.05
N MET A 15 -10.86 4.23 2.78
CA MET A 15 -10.93 2.86 3.29
C MET A 15 -11.00 1.82 2.16
N VAL A 16 -11.76 2.09 1.11
CA VAL A 16 -11.85 1.17 -0.05
C VAL A 16 -10.49 1.06 -0.77
N VAL A 17 -9.83 2.17 -1.08
CA VAL A 17 -8.55 2.12 -1.81
C VAL A 17 -7.42 1.54 -0.96
N SER A 18 -7.43 1.77 0.36
CA SER A 18 -6.44 1.18 1.28
C SER A 18 -6.65 -0.31 1.51
N ILE A 19 -7.90 -0.80 1.60
CA ILE A 19 -8.13 -2.26 1.73
C ILE A 19 -7.80 -3.00 0.44
N ILE A 20 -7.98 -2.38 -0.73
CA ILE A 20 -7.53 -2.92 -2.01
C ILE A 20 -6.00 -3.08 -2.00
N GLU A 21 -5.27 -2.06 -1.53
CA GLU A 21 -3.80 -2.11 -1.40
C GLU A 21 -3.35 -3.27 -0.50
N LEU A 22 -3.95 -3.38 0.70
CA LEU A 22 -3.69 -4.48 1.64
C LEU A 22 -4.01 -5.85 1.01
N SER A 23 -5.09 -5.94 0.24
CA SER A 23 -5.51 -7.18 -0.41
C SER A 23 -4.51 -7.61 -1.48
N PHE A 24 -4.02 -6.69 -2.31
CA PHE A 24 -3.00 -7.01 -3.30
C PHE A 24 -1.66 -7.41 -2.66
N ILE A 25 -1.22 -6.70 -1.62
CA ILE A 25 0.00 -7.05 -0.89
C ILE A 25 -0.14 -8.44 -0.25
N SER A 26 -1.26 -8.71 0.39
CA SER A 26 -1.51 -9.99 1.07
C SER A 26 -1.53 -11.15 0.08
N ALA A 27 -2.18 -10.96 -1.08
CA ALA A 27 -2.19 -11.96 -2.15
C ALA A 27 -0.77 -12.23 -2.69
N MET A 28 0.03 -11.17 -2.88
CA MET A 28 1.42 -11.29 -3.32
C MET A 28 2.30 -12.03 -2.30
N VAL A 29 2.24 -11.63 -1.02
CA VAL A 29 3.01 -12.26 0.06
C VAL A 29 2.61 -13.73 0.25
N GLY A 30 1.31 -14.02 0.20
CA GLY A 30 0.80 -15.39 0.28
C GLY A 30 1.33 -16.27 -0.86
N TRP A 31 1.36 -15.75 -2.08
CA TRP A 31 1.90 -16.49 -3.23
C TRP A 31 3.43 -16.65 -3.16
N LEU A 32 4.16 -15.64 -2.68
CA LEU A 32 5.62 -15.74 -2.47
C LEU A 32 5.96 -16.87 -1.49
N HIS A 33 5.30 -16.89 -0.33
CA HIS A 33 5.56 -17.91 0.70
C HIS A 33 5.00 -19.29 0.34
N GLY A 34 3.94 -19.35 -0.47
CA GLY A 34 3.36 -20.59 -0.96
C GLY A 34 4.11 -21.09 -2.20
N THR A 35 3.60 -20.72 -3.37
CA THR A 35 4.06 -21.21 -4.67
C THR A 35 5.49 -20.81 -4.98
N ALA A 36 5.86 -19.54 -4.75
CA ALA A 36 7.16 -19.04 -5.22
C ALA A 36 8.36 -19.52 -4.37
N SER A 37 8.11 -20.10 -3.20
CA SER A 37 9.13 -20.78 -2.38
C SER A 37 9.70 -22.05 -3.05
N GLY A 38 8.96 -22.58 -4.03
CA GLY A 38 9.32 -23.74 -4.85
C GLY A 38 10.34 -23.46 -5.95
N THR A 39 10.32 -24.30 -6.97
CA THR A 39 11.11 -24.17 -8.19
C THR A 39 10.20 -24.02 -9.40
N PHE A 40 10.73 -23.36 -10.41
CA PHE A 40 10.09 -23.16 -11.71
C PHE A 40 10.95 -23.81 -12.78
N THR A 41 10.32 -24.43 -13.76
CA THR A 41 11.03 -25.16 -14.82
C THR A 41 11.17 -24.24 -16.01
N PHE A 42 12.38 -24.16 -16.57
CA PHE A 42 12.62 -23.45 -17.82
C PHE A 42 13.55 -24.27 -18.71
N ARG A 43 13.43 -24.08 -20.02
CA ARG A 43 14.22 -24.79 -21.01
C ARG A 43 15.41 -23.93 -21.45
N TYR A 44 16.58 -24.55 -21.48
CA TYR A 44 17.80 -23.94 -21.99
C TYR A 44 18.65 -24.99 -22.69
N ASN A 45 19.07 -24.69 -23.92
CA ASN A 45 19.81 -25.62 -24.80
C ASN A 45 19.16 -27.00 -24.95
N GLY A 46 17.83 -27.05 -25.02
CA GLY A 46 17.07 -28.30 -25.25
C GLY A 46 16.92 -29.19 -24.02
N ALA A 47 17.41 -28.78 -22.85
CA ALA A 47 17.20 -29.45 -21.58
C ALA A 47 16.36 -28.58 -20.63
N ASP A 48 15.61 -29.24 -19.76
CA ASP A 48 14.81 -28.59 -18.72
C ASP A 48 15.67 -28.40 -17.48
N HIS A 49 15.61 -27.20 -16.90
CA HIS A 49 16.36 -26.77 -15.72
C HIS A 49 15.40 -26.20 -14.69
N GLU A 50 15.77 -26.30 -13.41
CA GLU A 50 14.98 -25.76 -12.31
C GLU A 50 15.59 -24.46 -11.80
N LEU A 51 14.75 -23.44 -11.60
CA LEU A 51 15.13 -22.16 -11.01
C LEU A 51 14.29 -21.91 -9.76
N LYS A 52 14.93 -21.55 -8.65
CA LYS A 52 14.20 -21.12 -7.46
C LYS A 52 13.32 -19.90 -7.77
N GLY A 53 12.08 -19.95 -7.28
CA GLY A 53 11.11 -18.88 -7.51
C GLY A 53 11.44 -17.56 -6.85
N GLU A 54 12.41 -17.53 -5.94
CA GLU A 54 12.93 -16.31 -5.32
C GLU A 54 14.43 -16.15 -5.61
N PRO A 55 14.89 -14.96 -6.00
CA PRO A 55 16.31 -14.67 -6.14
C PRO A 55 16.98 -14.49 -4.78
N LYS A 56 18.32 -14.52 -4.76
CA LYS A 56 19.09 -14.35 -3.52
C LYS A 56 18.86 -12.98 -2.89
N ASN A 57 18.78 -11.93 -3.72
CA ASN A 57 18.64 -10.54 -3.29
C ASN A 57 17.26 -10.00 -3.68
N LEU A 58 16.22 -10.52 -3.04
CA LEU A 58 14.85 -10.01 -3.23
C LEU A 58 14.63 -8.77 -2.35
N ILE A 59 14.20 -7.67 -2.95
CA ILE A 59 13.89 -6.41 -2.27
C ILE A 59 12.41 -6.38 -1.94
N VAL A 60 12.07 -6.36 -0.66
CA VAL A 60 10.67 -6.39 -0.17
C VAL A 60 10.29 -5.21 0.73
N ASP A 61 11.23 -4.36 1.10
CA ASP A 61 11.03 -3.27 2.06
C ASP A 61 10.08 -2.18 1.55
N GLN A 62 10.10 -1.91 0.25
CA GLN A 62 9.10 -1.07 -0.40
C GLN A 62 7.69 -1.63 -0.18
N GLY A 63 7.58 -2.95 -0.06
CA GLY A 63 6.31 -3.61 0.22
C GLY A 63 5.84 -3.54 1.65
N HIS A 64 6.75 -3.71 2.59
CA HIS A 64 6.47 -3.46 3.99
C HIS A 64 6.04 -2.00 4.23
N THR A 65 6.67 -1.06 3.53
CA THR A 65 6.32 0.36 3.61
C THR A 65 4.91 0.64 3.09
N SER A 66 4.56 0.12 1.90
CA SER A 66 3.18 0.26 1.38
C SER A 66 2.13 -0.40 2.28
N ASN A 67 2.43 -1.59 2.82
CA ASN A 67 1.55 -2.29 3.76
C ASN A 67 1.30 -1.44 5.02
N GLY A 68 2.36 -0.90 5.62
CA GLY A 68 2.26 0.00 6.77
C GLY A 68 1.44 1.25 6.46
N ALA A 69 1.62 1.85 5.28
CA ALA A 69 0.85 3.00 4.83
C ALA A 69 -0.65 2.68 4.68
N ALA A 70 -0.98 1.58 4.01
CA ALA A 70 -2.34 1.13 3.78
C ALA A 70 -3.06 0.74 5.09
N GLY A 71 -2.38 -0.02 5.97
CA GLY A 71 -2.91 -0.38 7.28
C GLY A 71 -3.17 0.83 8.17
N THR A 72 -2.26 1.80 8.17
CA THR A 72 -2.42 3.07 8.90
C THR A 72 -3.61 3.86 8.38
N ALA A 73 -3.74 4.01 7.06
CA ALA A 73 -4.85 4.72 6.44
C ALA A 73 -6.20 4.02 6.72
N PHE A 74 -6.26 2.70 6.63
CA PHE A 74 -7.50 1.95 6.86
C PHE A 74 -7.95 2.03 8.33
N ILE A 75 -7.04 1.72 9.26
CA ILE A 75 -7.37 1.60 10.69
C ILE A 75 -7.41 2.96 11.38
N LEU A 76 -6.30 3.71 11.36
CA LEU A 76 -6.20 4.94 12.14
C LEU A 76 -6.97 6.09 11.49
N ILE A 77 -6.89 6.22 10.16
CA ILE A 77 -7.54 7.33 9.47
C ILE A 77 -9.00 7.00 9.16
N GLY A 78 -9.27 5.84 8.55
CA GLY A 78 -10.62 5.36 8.22
C GLY A 78 -11.45 5.06 9.46
N CYS A 79 -11.23 3.90 10.09
CA CYS A 79 -12.02 3.46 11.26
C CYS A 79 -11.94 4.46 12.42
N GLY A 80 -10.72 4.93 12.73
CA GLY A 80 -10.50 5.94 13.76
C GLY A 80 -11.18 7.27 13.44
N GLY A 81 -11.15 7.72 12.20
CA GLY A 81 -11.82 8.93 11.74
C GLY A 81 -13.33 8.85 11.91
N PHE A 82 -13.97 7.76 11.47
CA PHE A 82 -15.41 7.55 11.68
C PHE A 82 -15.78 7.60 13.17
N LEU A 83 -15.04 6.88 14.02
CA LEU A 83 -15.29 6.86 15.46
C LEU A 83 -15.14 8.25 16.09
N ILE A 84 -14.08 8.97 15.75
CA ILE A 84 -13.77 10.29 16.31
C ILE A 84 -14.78 11.34 15.84
N LEU A 85 -15.16 11.33 14.56
CA LEU A 85 -16.19 12.22 14.03
C LEU A 85 -17.56 11.94 14.68
N TRP A 86 -17.88 10.68 14.95
CA TRP A 86 -19.09 10.29 15.68
C TRP A 86 -19.07 10.74 17.15
N LEU A 87 -18.00 10.45 17.89
CA LEU A 87 -17.85 10.88 19.29
C LEU A 87 -17.96 12.41 19.43
N ARG A 88 -17.40 13.13 18.48
CA ARG A 88 -17.45 14.60 18.38
C ARG A 88 -18.82 15.16 18.02
N SER A 89 -19.69 14.36 17.40
CA SER A 89 -21.04 14.79 17.00
C SER A 89 -22.06 14.68 18.14
N ARG A 90 -21.64 14.22 19.32
CA ARG A 90 -22.50 14.14 20.52
C ARG A 90 -22.79 15.55 21.10
N PRO A 91 -23.93 15.75 21.80
CA PRO A 91 -24.34 17.06 22.31
C PRO A 91 -23.36 17.72 23.29
N ASN A 92 -22.60 16.93 24.06
CA ASN A 92 -21.62 17.40 25.04
C ASN A 92 -20.26 16.71 24.82
N PRO A 93 -19.48 17.09 23.80
CA PRO A 93 -18.17 16.50 23.57
C PRO A 93 -17.22 16.89 24.71
N ASN A 94 -16.64 15.90 25.38
CA ASN A 94 -15.68 16.15 26.44
C ASN A 94 -14.34 16.65 25.88
N LYS A 95 -13.49 17.25 26.73
CA LYS A 95 -12.14 17.75 26.35
C LYS A 95 -11.30 16.67 25.67
N PHE A 96 -11.47 15.41 26.09
CA PHE A 96 -10.80 14.26 25.50
C PHE A 96 -11.20 14.02 24.03
N SER A 97 -12.48 14.12 23.70
CA SER A 97 -12.98 13.95 22.32
C SER A 97 -12.44 15.05 21.39
N ILE A 98 -12.26 16.26 21.92
CA ILE A 98 -11.63 17.38 21.19
C ILE A 98 -10.14 17.10 20.97
N ALA A 99 -9.42 16.65 22.01
CA ALA A 99 -8.01 16.29 21.90
C ALA A 99 -7.79 15.15 20.90
N LEU A 100 -8.62 14.10 20.95
CA LEU A 100 -8.60 13.00 19.99
C LEU A 100 -8.81 13.48 18.55
N TYR A 101 -9.72 14.43 18.34
CA TYR A 101 -9.95 14.98 17.01
C TYR A 101 -8.73 15.71 16.44
N TYR A 102 -8.07 16.57 17.23
CA TYR A 102 -6.85 17.23 16.77
C TYR A 102 -5.67 16.26 16.64
N GLY A 103 -5.56 15.27 17.53
CA GLY A 103 -4.60 14.19 17.40
C GLY A 103 -4.79 13.43 16.08
N TRP A 104 -6.04 13.07 15.75
CA TRP A 104 -6.38 12.43 14.49
C TRP A 104 -6.05 13.29 13.27
N LEU A 105 -6.27 14.62 13.30
CA LEU A 105 -5.84 15.51 12.22
C LEU A 105 -4.32 15.48 11.99
N VAL A 106 -3.53 15.49 13.07
CA VAL A 106 -2.06 15.38 12.97
C VAL A 106 -1.66 14.02 12.42
N THR A 107 -2.24 12.93 12.94
CA THR A 107 -2.00 11.57 12.43
C THR A 107 -2.39 11.44 10.96
N ASN A 108 -3.46 12.11 10.52
CA ASN A 108 -3.89 12.10 9.13
C ASN A 108 -2.83 12.70 8.20
N VAL A 109 -2.27 13.86 8.55
CA VAL A 109 -1.17 14.48 7.78
C VAL A 109 0.07 13.56 7.76
N LEU A 110 0.45 12.97 8.89
CA LEU A 110 1.58 12.02 8.95
C LEU A 110 1.31 10.77 8.11
N SER A 111 0.08 10.26 8.12
CA SER A 111 -0.32 9.11 7.32
C SER A 111 -0.27 9.41 5.82
N LEU A 112 -0.67 10.62 5.40
CA LEU A 112 -0.55 11.05 4.00
C LEU A 112 0.92 11.12 3.57
N LEU A 113 1.82 11.64 4.42
CA LEU A 113 3.26 11.66 4.14
C LEU A 113 3.84 10.25 4.03
N LEU A 114 3.35 9.30 4.83
CA LEU A 114 3.73 7.90 4.74
C LEU A 114 3.26 7.26 3.42
N VAL A 115 2.02 7.53 2.99
CA VAL A 115 1.50 7.07 1.68
C VAL A 115 2.30 7.67 0.53
N LEU A 116 2.63 8.96 0.59
CA LEU A 116 3.49 9.61 -0.41
C LEU A 116 4.88 8.96 -0.45
N SER A 117 5.46 8.68 0.72
CA SER A 117 6.77 8.02 0.82
C SER A 117 6.73 6.61 0.24
N ALA A 118 5.67 5.83 0.54
CA ALA A 118 5.46 4.51 -0.04
C ALA A 118 5.32 4.57 -1.57
N LEU A 119 4.52 5.51 -2.09
CA LEU A 119 4.36 5.74 -3.52
C LEU A 119 5.70 6.02 -4.20
N ILE A 120 6.47 6.99 -3.69
CA ILE A 120 7.78 7.33 -4.25
C ILE A 120 8.72 6.13 -4.17
N TYR A 121 8.81 5.48 -3.00
CA TYR A 121 9.74 4.39 -2.76
C TYR A 121 9.48 3.19 -3.66
N VAL A 122 8.23 2.76 -3.78
CA VAL A 122 7.83 1.64 -4.65
C VAL A 122 8.16 1.96 -6.12
N PHE A 123 7.82 3.15 -6.61
CA PHE A 123 8.07 3.52 -8.00
C PHE A 123 9.57 3.65 -8.32
N VAL A 124 10.34 4.32 -7.46
CA VAL A 124 11.78 4.51 -7.65
C VAL A 124 12.48 3.15 -7.70
N VAL A 125 12.30 2.32 -6.65
CA VAL A 125 12.98 1.02 -6.59
C VAL A 125 12.55 0.12 -7.74
N THR A 126 11.26 0.09 -8.08
CA THR A 126 10.79 -0.76 -9.19
C THR A 126 11.31 -0.27 -10.54
N ASN A 127 11.40 1.05 -10.76
CA ASN A 127 11.88 1.60 -12.01
C ASN A 127 13.41 1.47 -12.16
N ASP A 128 14.16 1.63 -11.09
CA ASP A 128 15.62 1.46 -11.08
C ASP A 128 16.05 0.03 -11.44
N HIS A 129 15.16 -0.94 -11.24
CA HIS A 129 15.36 -2.36 -11.55
C HIS A 129 14.65 -2.78 -12.85
N ASN A 130 14.09 -1.83 -13.61
CA ASN A 130 13.39 -2.14 -14.84
C ASN A 130 14.35 -2.61 -15.94
N GLY A 131 13.85 -3.47 -16.83
CA GLY A 131 14.63 -3.99 -17.96
C GLY A 131 15.64 -5.08 -17.62
N GLN A 132 15.85 -5.41 -16.34
CA GLN A 132 16.67 -6.54 -15.91
C GLN A 132 16.21 -7.86 -16.57
N ARG A 133 17.16 -8.78 -16.77
CA ARG A 133 16.95 -10.10 -17.37
C ARG A 133 17.73 -11.15 -16.60
N ILE A 134 17.14 -12.33 -16.49
CA ILE A 134 17.82 -13.51 -15.95
C ILE A 134 18.75 -14.03 -17.06
N ASP A 135 20.01 -14.26 -16.73
CA ASP A 135 20.94 -14.95 -17.63
C ASP A 135 20.63 -16.45 -17.58
N PRO A 136 20.10 -17.04 -18.67
CA PRO A 136 19.71 -18.46 -18.68
C PRO A 136 20.91 -19.39 -18.48
N ARG A 137 22.12 -18.98 -18.87
CA ARG A 137 23.33 -19.79 -18.67
C ARG A 137 23.70 -19.86 -17.20
N VAL A 138 23.58 -18.75 -16.49
CA VAL A 138 23.81 -18.71 -15.04
C VAL A 138 22.72 -19.51 -14.33
N ALA A 139 21.45 -19.29 -14.68
CA ALA A 139 20.32 -19.99 -14.09
C ALA A 139 20.41 -21.52 -14.29
N ALA A 140 20.82 -21.98 -15.47
CA ALA A 140 20.95 -23.41 -15.78
C ALA A 140 22.16 -24.07 -15.12
N GLY A 141 23.11 -23.27 -14.61
CA GLY A 141 24.26 -23.76 -13.86
C GLY A 141 24.02 -23.89 -12.36
N LEU A 142 22.83 -23.52 -11.87
CA LEU A 142 22.48 -23.58 -10.45
C LEU A 142 21.84 -24.92 -10.10
N ASP A 143 22.09 -25.40 -8.89
CA ASP A 143 21.32 -26.49 -8.32
C ASP A 143 19.90 -26.01 -7.96
N ALA A 144 18.92 -26.92 -7.95
CA ALA A 144 17.51 -26.63 -7.61
C ALA A 144 17.30 -25.97 -6.22
N ARG A 145 18.29 -26.06 -5.33
CA ARG A 145 18.26 -25.45 -3.98
C ARG A 145 18.87 -24.05 -3.96
N GLU A 146 19.61 -23.66 -4.98
CA GLU A 146 20.33 -22.39 -5.03
C GLU A 146 19.43 -21.28 -5.55
N LYS A 147 19.53 -20.10 -4.91
CA LYS A 147 18.83 -18.90 -5.36
C LYS A 147 19.70 -18.16 -6.38
N TYR A 148 19.06 -17.58 -7.40
CA TYR A 148 19.75 -16.80 -8.42
C TYR A 148 20.55 -15.64 -7.79
N PRO A 149 21.88 -15.58 -7.97
CA PRO A 149 22.74 -14.73 -7.15
C PRO A 149 22.98 -13.33 -7.73
N LEU A 150 22.69 -13.12 -9.02
CA LEU A 150 23.02 -11.88 -9.71
C LEU A 150 21.94 -10.83 -9.49
N GLN A 151 22.40 -9.58 -9.32
CA GLN A 151 21.57 -8.39 -9.15
C GLN A 151 20.67 -8.46 -7.90
N SER A 152 20.02 -7.35 -7.62
CA SER A 152 18.88 -7.27 -6.71
C SER A 152 17.60 -7.15 -7.53
N TRP A 153 16.48 -7.59 -6.95
CA TRP A 153 15.23 -7.70 -7.69
C TRP A 153 14.05 -7.27 -6.83
N THR A 154 13.19 -6.42 -7.37
CA THR A 154 11.82 -6.31 -6.87
C THR A 154 10.98 -7.51 -7.35
N PRO A 155 9.92 -7.93 -6.64
CA PRO A 155 9.00 -8.96 -7.11
C PRO A 155 8.51 -8.71 -8.55
N GLN A 156 8.10 -7.49 -8.86
CA GLN A 156 7.60 -7.08 -10.18
C GLN A 156 8.60 -7.41 -11.30
N ASN A 157 9.85 -6.99 -11.13
CA ASN A 157 10.89 -7.18 -12.15
C ASN A 157 11.39 -8.63 -12.21
N TRP A 158 11.47 -9.32 -11.06
CA TRP A 158 11.88 -10.72 -11.02
C TRP A 158 10.96 -11.61 -11.84
N TYR A 159 9.65 -11.58 -11.55
CA TYR A 159 8.68 -12.42 -12.27
C TYR A 159 8.46 -11.94 -13.71
N SER A 160 8.60 -10.64 -13.97
CA SER A 160 8.64 -10.15 -15.35
C SER A 160 9.86 -10.66 -16.12
N ALA A 161 10.98 -10.95 -15.46
CA ALA A 161 12.16 -11.54 -16.09
C ALA A 161 12.03 -13.06 -16.23
N MET A 162 11.44 -13.76 -15.25
CA MET A 162 11.14 -15.19 -15.35
C MET A 162 10.23 -15.51 -16.54
N LEU A 163 9.22 -14.69 -16.80
CA LEU A 163 8.32 -14.87 -17.96
C LEU A 163 9.01 -14.73 -19.32
N LYS A 164 10.23 -14.16 -19.37
CA LYS A 164 11.06 -14.07 -20.58
C LYS A 164 11.91 -15.32 -20.81
N LEU A 165 12.00 -16.21 -19.82
CA LEU A 165 12.58 -17.54 -20.01
C LEU A 165 11.60 -18.43 -20.81
N ASP A 166 12.13 -19.49 -21.39
CA ASP A 166 11.35 -20.51 -22.06
C ASP A 166 10.71 -21.44 -21.03
N LEU A 167 9.55 -21.05 -20.49
CA LEU A 167 8.76 -21.87 -19.55
C LEU A 167 7.93 -22.88 -20.35
N PRO A 168 8.22 -24.20 -20.28
CA PRO A 168 7.53 -25.21 -21.09
C PRO A 168 6.10 -25.49 -20.61
N ASP A 169 5.81 -25.27 -19.32
CA ASP A 169 4.48 -25.44 -18.73
C ASP A 169 3.67 -24.14 -18.82
N SER A 170 2.57 -24.16 -19.59
CA SER A 170 1.69 -23.01 -19.74
C SER A 170 0.97 -22.65 -18.44
N SER A 171 0.64 -23.63 -17.59
CA SER A 171 -0.06 -23.37 -16.33
C SER A 171 0.83 -22.59 -15.36
N GLN A 172 2.13 -22.89 -15.35
CA GLN A 172 3.14 -22.15 -14.60
C GLN A 172 3.30 -20.72 -15.12
N ARG A 173 3.34 -20.55 -16.45
CA ARG A 173 3.38 -19.22 -17.06
C ARG A 173 2.15 -18.39 -16.66
N ASP A 174 0.96 -18.97 -16.76
CA ASP A 174 -0.31 -18.30 -16.44
C ASP A 174 -0.38 -17.91 -14.96
N ASP A 175 0.09 -18.77 -14.05
CA ASP A 175 0.15 -18.48 -12.61
C ASP A 175 1.07 -17.29 -12.32
N ILE A 176 2.29 -17.27 -12.89
CA ILE A 176 3.23 -16.16 -12.75
C ILE A 176 2.63 -14.88 -13.36
N GLU A 177 2.00 -14.95 -14.53
CA GLU A 177 1.38 -13.78 -15.17
C GLU A 177 0.25 -13.18 -14.32
N SER A 178 -0.61 -14.02 -13.76
CA SER A 178 -1.70 -13.59 -12.88
C SER A 178 -1.16 -12.85 -11.65
N HIS A 179 -0.17 -13.41 -10.96
CA HIS A 179 0.41 -12.81 -9.78
C HIS A 179 1.27 -11.58 -10.11
N LEU A 180 1.93 -11.55 -11.27
CA LEU A 180 2.61 -10.34 -11.75
C LEU A 180 1.62 -9.19 -11.99
N ARG A 181 0.41 -9.47 -12.47
CA ARG A 181 -0.65 -8.45 -12.59
C ARG A 181 -1.05 -7.92 -11.22
N ILE A 182 -1.16 -8.76 -10.20
CA ILE A 182 -1.40 -8.33 -8.81
C ILE A 182 -0.24 -7.46 -8.30
N MET A 183 1.00 -7.87 -8.56
CA MET A 183 2.22 -7.11 -8.20
C MET A 183 2.38 -5.80 -8.97
N ARG A 184 1.75 -5.63 -10.13
CA ARG A 184 1.63 -4.31 -10.77
C ARG A 184 0.43 -3.56 -10.20
N GLY A 185 -0.65 -4.28 -9.88
CA GLY A 185 -1.87 -3.76 -9.27
C GLY A 185 -1.60 -2.93 -8.03
N TRP A 186 -0.92 -3.47 -7.02
CA TRP A 186 -0.57 -2.70 -5.81
C TRP A 186 0.36 -1.50 -6.12
N GLN A 187 1.39 -1.67 -6.96
CA GLN A 187 2.27 -0.57 -7.37
C GLN A 187 1.46 0.60 -7.93
N TYR A 188 0.53 0.34 -8.85
CA TYR A 188 -0.25 1.40 -9.47
C TYR A 188 -1.42 1.86 -8.61
N ASN A 189 -1.94 1.05 -7.70
CA ASN A 189 -3.01 1.42 -6.76
C ASN A 189 -2.54 2.47 -5.73
N LEU A 190 -1.24 2.59 -5.47
CA LEU A 190 -0.68 3.69 -4.69
C LEU A 190 -0.99 5.08 -5.26
N ILE A 191 -1.20 5.22 -6.58
CA ILE A 191 -1.55 6.50 -7.21
C ILE A 191 -2.95 6.96 -6.80
N PRO A 192 -4.05 6.21 -7.08
CA PRO A 192 -5.38 6.60 -6.63
C PRO A 192 -5.47 6.64 -5.10
N PHE A 193 -4.75 5.77 -4.39
CA PHE A 193 -4.68 5.81 -2.94
C PHE A 193 -4.15 7.17 -2.43
N PHE A 194 -3.00 7.62 -2.95
CA PHE A 194 -2.45 8.94 -2.60
C PHE A 194 -3.41 10.09 -2.93
N ILE A 195 -4.04 10.08 -4.12
CA ILE A 195 -4.96 11.15 -4.54
C ILE A 195 -6.18 11.23 -3.61
N VAL A 196 -6.81 10.08 -3.33
CA VAL A 196 -7.97 10.01 -2.43
C VAL A 196 -7.59 10.45 -1.02
N HIS A 197 -6.42 10.01 -0.52
CA HIS A 197 -5.95 10.42 0.79
C HIS A 197 -5.67 11.93 0.84
N LEU A 198 -5.03 12.51 -0.16
CA LEU A 198 -4.80 13.95 -0.24
C LEU A 198 -6.11 14.75 -0.18
N ILE A 199 -7.14 14.32 -0.93
CA ILE A 199 -8.46 14.94 -0.91
C ILE A 199 -9.10 14.82 0.48
N GLU A 200 -9.05 13.64 1.09
CA GLU A 200 -9.56 13.38 2.43
C GLU A 200 -8.87 14.28 3.47
N THR A 201 -7.53 14.34 3.47
CA THR A 201 -6.77 15.19 4.39
C THR A 201 -7.10 16.68 4.20
N CYS A 202 -7.24 17.14 2.96
CA CYS A 202 -7.68 18.52 2.68
C CYS A 202 -9.07 18.82 3.27
N LEU A 203 -10.03 17.91 3.12
CA LEU A 203 -11.36 18.04 3.70
C LEU A 203 -11.34 18.00 5.24
N ALA A 204 -10.50 17.14 5.82
CA ALA A 204 -10.33 17.02 7.27
C ALA A 204 -9.76 18.32 7.88
N LEU A 205 -8.73 18.89 7.24
CA LEU A 205 -8.14 20.17 7.63
C LEU A 205 -9.11 21.33 7.45
N TRP A 206 -9.93 21.32 6.39
CA TRP A 206 -10.96 22.33 6.20
C TRP A 206 -12.04 22.25 7.29
N ASP A 207 -12.54 21.06 7.63
CA ASP A 207 -13.47 20.86 8.75
C ASP A 207 -12.85 21.38 10.07
N GLY A 208 -11.56 21.10 10.31
CA GLY A 208 -10.85 21.62 11.48
C GLY A 208 -10.70 23.15 11.49
N ALA A 209 -10.46 23.76 10.34
CA ALA A 209 -10.37 25.21 10.20
C ALA A 209 -11.72 25.91 10.40
N GLN A 210 -12.82 25.36 9.88
CA GLN A 210 -14.16 25.90 10.09
C GLN A 210 -14.53 25.89 11.57
N ARG A 211 -14.26 24.78 12.28
CA ARG A 211 -14.59 24.67 13.70
C ARG A 211 -13.80 25.62 14.59
N ARG A 212 -12.52 25.86 14.27
CA ARG A 212 -11.74 26.88 14.98
C ARG A 212 -12.37 28.27 14.85
N LYS A 213 -12.91 28.60 13.68
CA LYS A 213 -13.63 29.87 13.46
C LYS A 213 -14.94 29.94 14.23
N GLU A 214 -15.73 28.86 14.24
CA GLU A 214 -16.98 28.77 15.00
C GLU A 214 -16.75 28.98 16.50
N HIS A 215 -15.75 28.31 17.08
CA HIS A 215 -15.41 28.48 18.50
C HIS A 215 -14.85 29.87 18.85
N ALA A 216 -14.18 30.55 17.92
CA ALA A 216 -13.66 31.90 18.12
C ALA A 216 -14.76 32.98 18.06
N TYR A 217 -15.88 32.70 17.38
CA TYR A 217 -17.01 33.63 17.21
C TYR A 217 -18.21 33.37 18.13
N SER A 218 -18.20 32.30 18.93
CA SER A 218 -19.25 32.05 19.92
C SER A 218 -19.20 33.11 21.03
N PRO A 219 -20.30 33.88 21.27
CA PRO A 219 -20.33 34.87 22.34
C PRO A 219 -20.10 34.19 23.70
N PRO A 220 -19.46 34.88 24.67
CA PRO A 220 -19.20 34.32 25.98
C PRO A 220 -20.53 33.89 26.61
N THR A 221 -20.65 32.59 26.90
CA THR A 221 -21.78 32.06 27.67
C THR A 221 -21.77 32.74 29.03
N HIS A 222 -22.73 33.63 29.26
CA HIS A 222 -22.96 34.26 30.54
C HIS A 222 -23.23 33.14 31.55
N LYS A 223 -22.27 32.88 32.44
CA LYS A 223 -22.54 32.04 33.60
C LYS A 223 -23.49 32.83 34.48
N SER A 224 -24.77 32.50 34.47
CA SER A 224 -25.72 32.93 35.49
C SER A 224 -25.30 32.25 36.80
N SER A 225 -24.65 33.00 37.67
CA SER A 225 -24.40 32.65 39.06
C SER A 225 -25.74 32.52 39.78
N VAL A 226 -26.04 31.31 40.26
CA VAL A 226 -27.03 31.06 41.31
C VAL A 226 -26.25 30.58 42.52
#